data_AF-A0A8T3AIC0-F1
#
_entry.id   AF-A0A8T3AIC0-F1
#
_cell.length_a   1.000
_cell.length_b   1.000
_cell.length_c   1.000
_cell.angle_alpha   90.00
_cell.angle_beta   90.00
_cell.angle_gamma   90.00
#
_symmetry.space_group_name_H-M   'P 1'
#
loop_
_entity.id
_entity.type
_entity.pdbx_description
1 polymer ?
#
loop_
_entity_poly.entity_id
_entity_poly.type
_entity_poly.pdbx_seq_one_letter_code
_entity_poly.pdbx_strand_id
1 'polypeptide(L)'
;MNSTAASATPVDSDDIIFELAGAICIYRSGRVERLRPDEFVHPSLDPTTGVQSKDITINPTTGLSVRLYLPPSATRIPKKLPVLLTIHGGGFCLIRSSSSIYHNYINSLTAKAGIVSV
;
A
#
# COMPACT_ATOMS: atom_id res chain seq x y z
N MET A 1 1.95 51.47 -26.29
CA MET A 1 0.95 50.87 -25.38
C MET A 1 1.64 49.76 -24.61
N ASN A 2 2.19 50.06 -23.44
CA ASN A 2 2.82 49.05 -22.57
C ASN A 2 1.72 48.44 -21.70
N SER A 3 1.37 47.18 -21.98
CA SER A 3 0.48 46.40 -21.13
C SER A 3 1.29 45.86 -19.96
N THR A 4 1.13 46.46 -18.79
CA THR A 4 1.64 45.95 -17.52
C THR A 4 0.84 44.71 -17.15
N ALA A 5 1.45 43.54 -17.23
CA ALA A 5 0.86 42.32 -16.68
C ALA A 5 0.77 42.49 -15.16
N ALA A 6 -0.44 42.37 -14.61
CA ALA A 6 -0.64 42.31 -13.18
C ALA A 6 0.14 41.11 -12.61
N SER A 7 1.07 41.38 -11.70
CA SER A 7 1.73 40.35 -10.91
C SER A 7 0.63 39.62 -10.13
N ALA A 8 0.36 38.37 -10.48
CA ALA A 8 -0.50 37.51 -9.68
C ALA A 8 0.04 37.51 -8.25
N THR A 9 -0.81 37.83 -7.28
CA THR A 9 -0.51 37.61 -5.86
C THR A 9 0.01 36.18 -5.70
N PRO A 10 1.13 35.95 -5.00
CA PRO A 10 1.56 34.58 -4.71
C PRO A 10 0.37 33.89 -4.05
N VAL A 11 -0.19 32.88 -4.71
CA VAL A 11 -1.18 32.02 -4.07
C VAL A 11 -0.49 31.50 -2.83
N ASP A 12 -1.05 31.74 -1.64
CA ASP A 12 -0.49 31.23 -0.41
C ASP A 12 -0.42 29.70 -0.55
N SER A 13 0.80 29.22 -0.81
CA SER A 13 1.03 27.86 -1.28
C SER A 13 0.81 26.83 -0.18
N ASP A 14 0.71 27.30 1.06
CA ASP A 14 0.61 26.52 2.28
C ASP A 14 -0.80 26.50 2.87
N ASP A 15 -1.79 27.07 2.17
CA ASP A 15 -3.20 26.83 2.46
C ASP A 15 -3.51 25.33 2.41
N ILE A 16 -3.93 24.74 3.53
CA ILE A 16 -4.45 23.38 3.55
C ILE A 16 -5.85 23.38 2.94
N ILE A 17 -6.04 22.63 1.84
CA ILE A 17 -7.33 22.49 1.15
C ILE A 17 -8.04 21.19 1.51
N PHE A 18 -7.32 20.21 2.07
CA PHE A 18 -7.89 19.00 2.64
C PHE A 18 -6.98 18.47 3.74
N GLU A 19 -7.59 18.06 4.85
CA GLU A 19 -6.90 17.43 5.97
C GLU A 19 -7.69 16.21 6.44
N LEU A 20 -6.98 15.09 6.58
CA LEU A 20 -7.38 14.01 7.46
C LEU A 20 -6.38 14.00 8.62
N ALA A 21 -6.85 14.50 9.78
CA ALA A 21 -6.02 14.80 10.93
C ALA A 21 -5.08 13.63 11.28
N GLY A 22 -3.78 13.91 11.34
CA GLY A 22 -2.73 12.95 11.68
C GLY A 22 -2.40 11.92 10.59
N ALA A 23 -2.99 12.01 9.39
CA ALA A 23 -2.76 11.06 8.30
C ALA A 23 -2.23 11.74 7.03
N ILE A 24 -2.95 12.73 6.49
CA ILE A 24 -2.60 13.38 5.22
C ILE A 24 -3.07 14.84 5.19
N CYS A 25 -2.20 15.72 4.71
CA CYS A 25 -2.51 17.10 4.37
C CYS A 25 -2.30 17.33 2.88
N ILE A 26 -3.24 18.02 2.25
CA ILE A 26 -3.15 18.45 0.86
C ILE A 26 -3.20 19.97 0.85
N TYR A 27 -2.19 20.58 0.25
CA TYR A 27 -2.03 22.02 0.16
C TYR A 27 -2.57 22.54 -1.17
N ARG A 28 -2.97 23.81 -1.21
CA ARG A 28 -3.45 24.49 -2.43
C ARG A 28 -2.42 24.46 -3.55
N SER A 29 -1.13 24.42 -3.21
CA SER A 29 -0.02 24.24 -4.14
C SER A 29 0.04 22.87 -4.84
N GLY A 30 -0.75 21.89 -4.39
CA GLY A 30 -0.67 20.50 -4.83
C GLY A 30 0.32 19.65 -4.05
N ARG A 31 1.03 20.22 -3.06
CA ARG A 31 1.86 19.45 -2.13
C ARG A 31 0.98 18.48 -1.34
N VAL A 32 1.45 17.24 -1.19
CA VAL A 32 0.80 16.22 -0.37
C VAL A 32 1.78 15.76 0.70
N GLU A 33 1.41 15.97 1.96
CA GLU A 33 2.17 15.48 3.11
C GLU A 33 1.45 14.28 3.71
N ARG A 34 2.14 13.14 3.78
CA ARG A 34 1.67 11.93 4.49
C ARG A 34 2.30 11.94 5.87
N LEU A 35 1.51 12.33 6.87
CA LEU A 35 1.97 12.64 8.21
C LEU A 35 2.26 11.40 9.05
N ARG A 36 1.63 10.27 8.72
CA ARG A 36 1.89 8.99 9.37
C ARG A 36 2.84 8.16 8.50
N PRO A 37 4.10 7.95 8.94
CA PRO A 37 4.99 7.01 8.29
C PRO A 37 4.33 5.63 8.30
N ASP A 38 4.32 5.00 7.14
CA ASP A 38 3.84 3.64 7.02
C ASP A 38 4.99 2.68 7.35
N GLU A 39 4.69 1.69 8.18
CA GLU A 39 5.66 0.70 8.62
C GLU A 39 5.65 -0.46 7.62
N PHE A 40 6.74 -0.62 6.89
CA PHE A 40 6.83 -1.63 5.84
C PHE A 40 7.52 -2.90 6.32
N VAL A 41 6.95 -4.04 5.94
CA VAL A 41 7.55 -5.35 6.16
C VAL A 41 8.02 -5.91 4.82
N HIS A 42 9.25 -6.42 4.78
CA HIS A 42 9.78 -7.11 3.61
C HIS A 42 9.14 -8.49 3.45
N PRO A 43 8.97 -9.00 2.22
CA PRO A 43 8.47 -10.35 2.04
C PRO A 43 9.49 -11.35 2.59
N SER A 44 9.02 -12.31 3.39
CA SER A 44 9.85 -13.29 4.08
C SER A 44 9.05 -14.56 4.42
N LEU A 45 9.72 -15.53 5.03
CA LEU A 45 9.07 -16.60 5.78
C LEU A 45 8.70 -16.05 7.17
N ASP A 46 7.40 -15.95 7.45
CA ASP A 46 6.92 -15.50 8.75
C ASP A 46 7.03 -16.66 9.78
N PRO A 47 7.83 -16.51 10.85
CA PRO A 47 8.05 -17.58 11.82
C PRO A 47 6.82 -17.92 12.65
N THR A 48 5.87 -16.99 12.78
CA THR A 48 4.67 -17.18 13.60
C THR A 48 3.63 -18.03 12.88
N THR A 49 3.41 -17.76 11.60
CA THR A 49 2.35 -18.40 10.80
C THR A 49 2.88 -19.48 9.84
N GLY A 50 4.19 -19.49 9.57
CA GLY A 50 4.82 -20.36 8.58
C GLY A 50 4.51 -19.98 7.13
N VAL A 51 3.92 -18.81 6.90
CA VAL A 51 3.59 -18.30 5.56
C VAL A 51 4.86 -17.79 4.89
N GLN A 52 5.06 -18.17 3.63
CA GLN A 52 6.11 -17.59 2.79
C GLN A 52 5.51 -16.50 1.92
N SER A 53 6.16 -15.33 1.88
CA SER A 53 5.73 -14.22 1.03
C SER A 53 6.79 -13.81 0.01
N LYS A 54 6.35 -13.27 -1.12
CA LYS A 54 7.23 -12.78 -2.20
C LYS A 54 6.58 -11.65 -2.99
N ASP A 55 7.35 -10.59 -3.25
CA ASP A 55 6.91 -9.49 -4.12
C ASP A 55 7.22 -9.80 -5.59
N ILE A 56 6.26 -9.54 -6.48
CA ILE A 56 6.38 -9.71 -7.92
C ILE A 56 5.89 -8.45 -8.63
N THR A 57 6.71 -7.88 -9.52
CA THR A 57 6.29 -6.80 -10.42
C THR A 57 5.51 -7.41 -11.59
N ILE A 58 4.25 -6.99 -11.75
CA ILE A 58 3.37 -7.47 -12.82
C ILE A 58 3.29 -6.52 -14.00
N ASN A 59 3.56 -5.23 -13.79
CA ASN A 59 3.68 -4.25 -14.87
C ASN A 59 4.87 -3.31 -14.60
N PRO A 60 6.02 -3.55 -15.26
CA PRO A 60 7.21 -2.74 -15.07
C PRO A 60 7.04 -1.27 -15.51
N THR A 61 6.21 -0.99 -16.51
CA THR A 61 5.98 0.37 -17.02
C THR A 61 5.29 1.27 -15.99
N THR A 62 4.40 0.70 -15.19
CA THR A 62 3.67 1.43 -14.13
C THR A 62 4.27 1.23 -12.74
N GLY A 63 5.23 0.30 -12.59
CA GLY A 63 5.74 -0.13 -11.29
C GLY A 63 4.76 -0.99 -10.48
N LEU A 64 3.66 -1.45 -11.08
CA LEU A 64 2.63 -2.23 -10.37
C LEU A 64 3.19 -3.58 -9.93
N SER A 65 3.09 -3.85 -8.63
CA SER A 65 3.54 -5.08 -7.99
C SER A 65 2.46 -5.66 -7.07
N VAL A 66 2.59 -6.96 -6.81
CA VAL A 66 1.74 -7.72 -5.89
C VAL A 66 2.63 -8.49 -4.91
N ARG A 67 2.07 -8.83 -3.74
CA ARG A 67 2.74 -9.71 -2.77
C ARG A 67 1.99 -11.03 -2.69
N LEU A 68 2.65 -12.10 -3.12
CA LEU A 68 2.12 -13.45 -2.99
C LEU A 68 2.37 -13.98 -1.58
N TYR A 69 1.42 -14.75 -1.06
CA TYR A 69 1.49 -15.45 0.22
C TYR A 69 1.14 -16.92 0.04
N LEU A 70 2.06 -17.80 0.40
CA LEU A 70 1.92 -19.25 0.31
C LEU A 70 1.71 -19.85 1.71
N PRO A 71 0.62 -20.58 1.96
CA PRO A 71 0.35 -21.17 3.26
C PRO A 71 1.28 -22.36 3.53
N PRO A 72 1.65 -22.65 4.79
CA PRO A 72 2.47 -23.81 5.13
C PRO A 72 1.80 -25.14 4.76
N SER A 73 0.47 -25.18 4.65
CA SER A 73 -0.27 -26.37 4.21
C SER A 73 -0.03 -26.72 2.74
N ALA A 74 0.45 -25.79 1.91
CA ALA A 74 0.71 -26.02 0.49
C ALA A 74 1.82 -27.04 0.23
N THR A 75 2.75 -27.22 1.18
CA THR A 75 3.93 -28.09 1.02
C THR A 75 3.66 -29.56 1.36
N ARG A 76 2.52 -29.87 2.01
CA ARG A 76 2.25 -31.23 2.53
C ARG A 76 1.63 -32.16 1.50
N ILE A 77 0.71 -31.67 0.67
CA ILE A 77 0.01 -32.48 -0.34
C ILE A 77 -0.23 -31.61 -1.57
N PRO A 78 0.17 -32.07 -2.78
CA PRO A 78 -0.12 -31.34 -4.01
C PRO A 78 -1.63 -31.29 -4.25
N LYS A 79 -2.22 -30.13 -4.00
CA LYS A 79 -3.63 -29.83 -4.26
C LYS A 79 -3.77 -28.42 -4.79
N LYS A 80 -4.82 -28.15 -5.57
CA LYS A 80 -5.19 -26.78 -5.92
C LYS A 80 -5.68 -26.07 -4.66
N LEU A 81 -5.23 -24.83 -4.47
CA LEU A 81 -5.66 -23.97 -3.38
C LEU A 81 -6.56 -22.86 -3.94
N PRO A 82 -7.60 -22.44 -3.22
CA PRO A 82 -8.29 -21.20 -3.53
C PRO A 82 -7.32 -20.03 -3.51
N VAL A 83 -7.58 -19.04 -4.37
CA VAL A 83 -6.82 -17.79 -4.44
C VAL A 83 -7.69 -16.67 -3.92
N LEU A 84 -7.15 -15.91 -2.95
CA LEU A 84 -7.74 -14.67 -2.46
C LEU A 84 -6.98 -13.48 -3.03
N LEU A 85 -7.65 -12.66 -3.84
CA LEU A 85 -7.13 -11.37 -4.26
C LEU A 85 -7.46 -10.33 -3.20
N THR A 86 -6.44 -9.70 -2.63
CA THR A 86 -6.58 -8.64 -1.63
C THR A 86 -6.22 -7.29 -2.24
N ILE A 87 -7.09 -6.32 -2.05
CA ILE A 87 -6.82 -4.92 -2.36
C ILE A 87 -6.83 -4.18 -1.03
N HIS A 88 -5.71 -3.54 -0.67
CA HIS A 88 -5.61 -2.81 0.59
C HIS A 88 -6.51 -1.57 0.55
N GLY A 89 -6.93 -1.13 1.74
CA GLY A 89 -7.71 0.10 1.92
C GLY A 89 -6.82 1.33 1.97
N GLY A 90 -7.16 2.31 2.81
CA GLY A 90 -6.36 3.53 2.98
C GLY A 90 -6.88 4.73 2.20
N GLY A 91 -8.16 4.72 1.82
CA GLY A 91 -8.80 5.86 1.15
C GLY A 91 -8.14 6.24 -0.18
N PHE A 92 -7.51 5.26 -0.85
CA PHE A 92 -6.76 5.43 -2.10
C PHE A 92 -5.49 6.30 -2.02
N CYS A 93 -5.11 6.81 -0.86
CA CYS A 93 -3.98 7.73 -0.71
C CYS A 93 -2.98 7.34 0.40
N LEU A 94 -3.36 6.39 1.25
CA LEU A 94 -2.57 5.86 2.36
C LEU A 94 -2.32 4.36 2.18
N ILE A 95 -1.26 3.90 2.85
CA ILE A 95 -0.82 2.50 2.98
C ILE A 95 -0.53 1.75 1.67
N ARG A 96 0.04 0.56 1.79
CA ARG A 96 0.46 -0.33 0.70
C ARG A 96 0.21 -1.80 1.08
N SER A 97 0.35 -2.72 0.14
CA SER A 97 0.29 -4.18 0.43
C SER A 97 1.39 -4.65 1.41
N SER A 98 2.50 -3.91 1.49
CA SER A 98 3.62 -4.17 2.40
C SER A 98 3.49 -3.52 3.77
N SER A 99 2.44 -2.73 4.04
CA SER A 99 2.21 -2.14 5.36
C SER A 99 2.01 -3.23 6.40
N SER A 100 2.61 -3.08 7.57
CA SER A 100 2.63 -4.10 8.63
C SER A 100 1.22 -4.58 9.01
N ILE A 101 0.25 -3.67 9.09
CA ILE A 101 -1.15 -4.00 9.39
C ILE A 101 -1.77 -4.95 8.36
N TYR A 102 -1.47 -4.77 7.06
CA TYR A 102 -2.00 -5.63 5.99
C TYR A 102 -1.19 -6.91 5.89
N HIS A 103 0.14 -6.81 5.94
CA HIS A 103 1.02 -7.97 5.88
C HIS A 103 0.71 -8.99 6.98
N ASN A 104 0.57 -8.52 8.22
CA ASN A 104 0.31 -9.38 9.38
C ASN A 104 -1.09 -10.02 9.30
N TYR A 105 -2.09 -9.24 8.87
CA TYR A 105 -3.44 -9.75 8.67
C TYR A 105 -3.47 -10.85 7.58
N ILE A 106 -2.82 -10.62 6.44
CA ILE A 106 -2.81 -11.56 5.33
C ILE A 106 -1.98 -12.81 5.65
N ASN A 107 -0.87 -12.72 6.40
CA ASN A 107 -0.18 -13.91 6.94
C ASN A 107 -1.14 -14.75 7.78
N SER A 108 -1.85 -14.14 8.74
CA SER A 108 -2.78 -14.87 9.62
C SER A 108 -3.91 -15.53 8.83
N LEU A 109 -4.51 -14.80 7.90
CA LEU A 109 -5.63 -15.28 7.08
C LEU A 109 -5.18 -16.43 6.16
N THR A 110 -4.06 -16.26 5.47
CA THR A 110 -3.45 -17.26 4.57
C THR A 110 -3.20 -18.57 5.31
N ALA A 111 -2.58 -18.51 6.48
CA ALA A 111 -2.28 -19.69 7.30
C ALA A 111 -3.54 -20.40 7.79
N LYS A 112 -4.50 -19.63 8.35
CA LYS A 112 -5.72 -20.19 8.95
C LYS A 112 -6.67 -20.80 7.91
N ALA A 113 -6.80 -20.16 6.76
CA ALA A 113 -7.70 -20.61 5.70
C ALA A 113 -7.05 -21.64 4.76
N GLY A 114 -5.72 -21.77 4.77
CA GLY A 114 -5.00 -22.67 3.87
C GLY A 114 -5.17 -22.30 2.40
N ILE A 115 -5.17 -20.98 2.11
CA ILE A 115 -5.36 -20.39 0.78
C ILE A 115 -4.08 -19.72 0.31
N VAL A 116 -3.96 -19.48 -1.00
CA VAL A 116 -2.95 -18.56 -1.53
C VAL A 116 -3.55 -17.15 -1.55
N SER A 117 -2.80 -16.17 -1.06
CA SER A 117 -3.23 -14.76 -1.09
C SER A 117 -2.32 -13.93 -2.00
N VAL A 118 -2.90 -12.89 -2.60
CA VAL A 118 -2.24 -11.91 -3.50
C VAL A 118 -2.58 -10.50 -3.04
#